data_AF-A0A177L276-F1
#
_entry.id   AF-A0A177L276-F1
#
_cell.length_a   1.000
_cell.length_b   1.000
_cell.length_c   1.000
_cell.angle_alpha   90.00
_cell.angle_beta   90.00
_cell.angle_gamma   90.00
#
_symmetry.space_group_name_H-M   'P 1'
#
loop_
_entity.id
_entity.type
_entity.pdbx_description
1 polymer ?
#
loop_
_entity_poly.entity_id
_entity_poly.type
_entity_poly.pdbx_seq_one_letter_code
_entity_poly.pdbx_strand_id
1 'polypeptide(L)'
;MGFWESTLSSAIGSFVAIIGAYGVAKWQLSKSQKQINTQFYIRFNEAQVYINQFDREVEEILNITRGNERRFARIVLSEHNFKELKENWEIAIRIINPEIEEKELDDFVVVLSKINQNAPLDYYKELNGMIFEMAVIYNLLLKDCKYLVGDLPRKIDTGFFMNKNLTLPFMIKRFRKKYKRMKKKLKI
;
A
#
# COMPACT_ATOMS: atom_id res chain seq x y z
N MET A 1 19.94 -22.39 -51.60
CA MET A 1 19.92 -21.72 -50.27
C MET A 1 18.72 -20.78 -50.26
N GLY A 2 17.63 -21.07 -49.53
CA GLY A 2 16.46 -20.16 -49.57
C GLY A 2 15.17 -20.61 -48.86
N PHE A 3 15.02 -21.88 -48.51
CA PHE A 3 13.83 -22.35 -47.78
C PHE A 3 13.96 -22.17 -46.26
N TRP A 4 15.15 -22.42 -45.70
CA TRP A 4 15.39 -22.25 -44.25
C TRP A 4 15.49 -20.78 -43.82
N GLU A 5 16.07 -19.90 -44.64
CA GLU A 5 16.22 -18.47 -44.31
C GLU A 5 14.90 -17.69 -44.35
N SER A 6 14.00 -18.02 -45.29
CA SER A 6 12.68 -17.40 -45.39
C SER A 6 11.73 -17.84 -44.25
N THR A 7 11.82 -19.11 -43.83
CA THR A 7 11.00 -19.63 -42.73
C THR A 7 11.44 -19.08 -41.37
N LEU A 8 12.75 -19.00 -41.10
CA LEU A 8 13.28 -18.42 -39.85
C LEU A 8 13.03 -16.90 -39.78
N SER A 9 13.20 -16.18 -40.89
CA SER A 9 12.89 -14.75 -40.99
C SER A 9 11.40 -14.46 -40.77
N SER A 10 10.50 -15.27 -41.36
CA SER A 10 9.05 -15.12 -41.14
C SER A 10 8.63 -15.48 -39.70
N ALA A 11 9.24 -16.48 -39.09
CA ALA A 11 8.98 -16.88 -37.71
C ALA A 11 9.46 -15.80 -36.71
N ILE A 12 10.66 -15.25 -36.90
CA ILE A 12 11.17 -14.13 -36.09
C ILE A 12 10.33 -12.88 -36.30
N GLY A 13 9.92 -12.57 -37.54
CA GLY A 13 9.03 -11.45 -37.85
C GLY A 13 7.66 -11.59 -37.17
N SER A 14 7.08 -12.79 -37.17
CA SER A 14 5.81 -13.07 -36.48
C SER A 14 5.94 -12.98 -34.95
N PHE A 15 7.08 -13.41 -34.38
CA PHE A 15 7.33 -13.34 -32.94
C PHE A 15 7.54 -11.90 -32.46
N VAL A 16 8.29 -11.09 -33.21
CA VAL A 16 8.46 -9.66 -32.95
C VAL A 16 7.13 -8.90 -33.13
N ALA A 17 6.32 -9.27 -34.12
CA ALA A 17 4.98 -8.72 -34.29
C ALA A 17 4.04 -9.06 -33.13
N ILE A 18 4.10 -10.28 -32.59
CA ILE A 18 3.31 -10.69 -31.41
C ILE A 18 3.76 -9.93 -30.15
N ILE A 19 5.08 -9.79 -29.93
CA ILE A 19 5.62 -9.00 -28.80
C ILE A 19 5.26 -7.52 -28.94
N GLY A 20 5.35 -6.98 -30.16
CA GLY A 20 4.96 -5.61 -30.49
C GLY A 20 3.47 -5.37 -30.28
N ALA A 21 2.61 -6.26 -30.77
CA ALA A 21 1.16 -6.20 -30.59
C ALA A 21 0.77 -6.33 -29.11
N TYR A 22 1.42 -7.22 -28.35
CA TYR A 22 1.23 -7.33 -26.91
C TYR A 22 1.66 -6.04 -26.18
N GLY A 23 2.78 -5.43 -26.59
CA GLY A 23 3.23 -4.14 -26.06
C GLY A 23 2.25 -3.01 -26.32
N VAL A 24 1.74 -2.91 -27.56
CA VAL A 24 0.75 -1.90 -27.97
C VAL A 24 -0.60 -2.13 -27.29
N ALA A 25 -1.08 -3.37 -27.20
CA ALA A 25 -2.32 -3.71 -26.51
C ALA A 25 -2.22 -3.38 -25.02
N LYS A 26 -1.11 -3.71 -24.36
CA LYS A 26 -0.86 -3.35 -22.96
C LYS A 26 -0.79 -1.83 -22.75
N TRP A 27 -0.22 -1.10 -23.71
CA TRP A 27 -0.17 0.36 -23.67
C TRP A 27 -1.55 1.01 -23.88
N GLN A 28 -2.34 0.51 -24.83
CA GLN A 28 -3.72 0.96 -25.06
C GLN A 28 -4.64 0.65 -23.88
N LEU A 29 -4.55 -0.55 -23.30
CA LEU A 29 -5.26 -0.90 -22.07
C LEU A 29 -4.89 0.03 -20.92
N SER A 30 -3.60 0.34 -20.75
CA SER A 30 -3.13 1.31 -19.74
C SER A 30 -3.68 2.72 -19.97
N LYS A 31 -3.73 3.20 -21.23
CA LYS A 31 -4.30 4.52 -21.57
C LYS A 31 -5.81 4.58 -21.37
N SER A 32 -6.54 3.55 -21.80
CA SER A 32 -8.00 3.46 -21.62
C SER A 32 -8.36 3.34 -20.13
N GLN A 33 -7.62 2.53 -19.38
CA GLN A 33 -7.74 2.48 -17.92
C GLN A 33 -7.44 3.83 -17.28
N LYS A 34 -6.47 4.62 -17.77
CA LYS A 34 -6.21 5.97 -17.26
C LYS A 34 -7.39 6.92 -17.46
N GLN A 35 -7.96 6.98 -18.66
CA GLN A 35 -9.08 7.88 -18.98
C GLN A 35 -10.38 7.55 -18.24
N ILE A 36 -10.65 6.27 -18.01
CA ILE A 36 -11.83 5.82 -17.26
C ILE A 36 -11.67 6.07 -15.75
N ASN A 37 -10.42 6.19 -15.26
CA ASN A 37 -10.12 6.19 -13.82
C ASN A 37 -9.55 7.50 -13.28
N THR A 38 -9.74 8.65 -13.95
CA THR A 38 -9.24 9.95 -13.47
C THR A 38 -9.59 10.21 -11.99
N GLN A 39 -10.78 9.81 -11.54
CA GLN A 39 -11.20 9.89 -10.13
C GLN A 39 -10.32 9.06 -9.18
N PHE A 40 -9.90 7.86 -9.58
CA PHE A 40 -8.97 7.04 -8.81
C PHE A 40 -7.59 7.70 -8.68
N TYR A 41 -7.08 8.31 -9.75
CA TYR A 41 -5.79 9.02 -9.71
C TYR A 41 -5.85 10.24 -8.77
N ILE A 42 -6.95 10.99 -8.80
CA ILE A 42 -7.19 12.12 -7.90
C ILE A 42 -7.19 11.63 -6.44
N ARG A 43 -7.98 10.61 -6.13
CA ARG A 43 -8.03 10.01 -4.78
C ARG A 43 -6.69 9.47 -4.32
N PHE A 44 -5.91 8.83 -5.21
CA PHE A 44 -4.57 8.38 -4.84
C PHE A 44 -3.64 9.55 -4.50
N ASN A 45 -3.69 10.65 -5.26
CA ASN A 45 -2.87 11.84 -5.01
C ASN A 45 -3.24 12.51 -3.68
N GLU A 46 -4.53 12.57 -3.35
CA GLU A 46 -5.02 13.07 -2.06
C GLU A 46 -4.57 12.16 -0.92
N ALA A 47 -4.79 10.86 -1.02
CA ALA A 47 -4.39 9.89 -0.01
C ALA A 47 -2.86 9.85 0.17
N GLN A 48 -2.10 10.17 -0.89
CA GLN A 48 -0.64 10.17 -0.85
C GLN A 48 -0.07 11.13 0.20
N VAL A 49 -0.73 12.24 0.52
CA VAL A 49 -0.30 13.15 1.60
C VAL A 49 -0.25 12.39 2.94
N TYR A 50 -1.35 11.75 3.31
CA TYR A 50 -1.50 11.00 4.56
C TYR A 50 -0.65 9.73 4.59
N ILE A 51 -0.45 9.06 3.44
CA ILE A 51 0.46 7.91 3.34
C ILE A 51 1.92 8.34 3.58
N ASN A 52 2.32 9.52 3.10
CA ASN A 52 3.67 10.04 3.36
C ASN A 52 3.84 10.46 4.83
N GLN A 53 2.83 11.10 5.42
CA GLN A 53 2.84 11.49 6.84
C GLN A 53 2.97 10.25 7.73
N PHE A 54 2.16 9.22 7.46
CA PHE A 54 2.26 7.92 8.11
C PHE A 54 3.68 7.33 8.02
N ASP A 55 4.28 7.25 6.82
CA ASP A 55 5.64 6.68 6.66
C ASP A 55 6.70 7.49 7.41
N ARG A 56 6.54 8.81 7.49
CA ARG A 56 7.45 9.69 8.25
C ARG A 56 7.32 9.45 9.76
N GLU A 57 6.10 9.42 10.29
CA GLU A 57 5.86 9.19 11.72
C GLU A 57 6.32 7.78 12.15
N VAL A 58 6.16 6.77 11.28
CA VAL A 58 6.75 5.43 11.49
C VAL A 58 8.27 5.52 11.66
N GLU A 59 8.97 6.29 10.83
CA GLU A 59 10.42 6.50 10.98
C GLU A 59 10.78 7.24 12.26
N GLU A 60 10.04 8.28 12.61
CA GLU A 60 10.26 9.04 13.86
C GLU A 60 10.15 8.12 15.08
N ILE A 61 9.09 7.31 15.16
CA ILE A 61 8.92 6.32 16.25
C ILE A 61 10.05 5.29 16.22
N LEU A 62 10.50 4.84 15.06
CA LEU A 62 11.60 3.88 14.95
C LEU A 62 12.95 4.47 15.38
N ASN A 63 13.23 5.71 15.02
CA ASN A 63 14.43 6.41 15.42
C ASN A 63 14.47 6.59 16.94
N ILE A 64 13.33 6.89 17.56
CA ILE A 64 13.22 6.98 19.02
C ILE A 64 13.37 5.59 19.67
N THR A 65 12.70 4.55 19.15
CA THR A 65 12.67 3.22 19.79
C THR A 65 13.91 2.36 19.55
N ARG A 66 14.60 2.56 18.43
CA ARG A 66 15.75 1.72 18.00
C ARG A 66 17.04 2.51 17.80
N GLY A 67 16.99 3.82 17.75
CA GLY A 67 18.16 4.69 17.62
C GLY A 67 18.78 5.10 18.96
N ASN A 68 19.63 6.12 18.89
CA ASN A 68 20.40 6.64 20.03
C ASN A 68 19.52 7.21 21.16
N GLU A 69 18.27 7.56 20.84
CA GLU A 69 17.31 8.16 21.76
C GLU A 69 16.48 7.14 22.54
N ARG A 70 16.72 5.84 22.35
CA ARG A 70 15.97 4.75 23.01
C ARG A 70 15.85 4.90 24.52
N ARG A 71 16.89 5.41 25.18
CA ARG A 71 16.91 5.66 26.63
C ARG A 71 15.82 6.65 27.07
N PHE A 72 15.40 7.54 26.18
CA PHE A 72 14.37 8.55 26.41
C PHE A 72 13.03 8.20 25.77
N ALA A 73 12.88 7.02 25.14
CA ALA A 73 11.67 6.65 24.42
C ALA A 73 10.40 6.73 25.29
N ARG A 74 10.50 6.42 26.59
CA ARG A 74 9.39 6.53 27.55
C ARG A 74 8.95 7.97 27.86
N ILE A 75 9.83 8.94 27.62
CA ILE A 75 9.58 10.37 27.86
C ILE A 75 9.04 11.01 26.59
N VAL A 76 9.59 10.60 25.44
CA VAL A 76 9.29 11.22 24.14
C VAL A 76 8.03 10.62 23.49
N LEU A 77 7.82 9.30 23.61
CA LEU A 77 6.65 8.66 23.03
C LEU A 77 5.44 8.76 23.95
N SER A 78 4.33 9.14 23.36
CA SER A 78 3.04 9.27 24.02
C SER A 78 1.95 8.58 23.20
N GLU A 79 0.79 8.38 23.82
CA GLU A 79 -0.40 7.89 23.12
C GLU A 79 -0.72 8.74 21.87
N HIS A 80 -0.50 10.04 21.95
CA HIS A 80 -0.79 10.99 20.88
C HIS A 80 -0.08 10.63 19.56
N ASN A 81 1.19 10.21 19.62
CA ASN A 81 1.94 9.81 18.42
C ASN A 81 1.29 8.61 17.70
N PHE A 82 0.68 7.70 18.46
CA PHE A 82 -0.03 6.54 17.89
C PHE A 82 -1.45 6.88 17.46
N LYS A 83 -2.09 7.89 18.06
CA LYS A 83 -3.37 8.44 17.59
C LYS A 83 -3.21 9.11 16.23
N GLU A 84 -2.21 9.98 16.06
CA GLU A 84 -1.90 10.62 14.78
C GLU A 84 -1.60 9.57 13.68
N LEU A 85 -0.81 8.54 14.01
CA LEU A 85 -0.51 7.46 13.07
C LEU A 85 -1.79 6.72 12.60
N LYS A 86 -2.71 6.49 13.54
CA LYS A 86 -4.00 5.85 13.26
C LYS A 86 -4.88 6.77 12.40
N GLU A 87 -4.97 8.05 12.75
CA GLU A 87 -5.75 9.04 12.01
C GLU A 87 -5.27 9.18 10.56
N ASN A 88 -3.96 9.24 10.33
CA ASN A 88 -3.39 9.25 8.98
C ASN A 88 -3.78 8.01 8.17
N TRP A 89 -3.83 6.84 8.82
CA TRP A 89 -4.31 5.62 8.18
C TRP A 89 -5.83 5.67 7.89
N GLU A 90 -6.65 6.14 8.83
CA GLU A 90 -8.10 6.27 8.68
C GLU A 90 -8.48 7.26 7.56
N ILE A 91 -7.79 8.39 7.48
CA ILE A 91 -8.02 9.37 6.42
C ILE A 91 -7.60 8.79 5.07
N ALA A 92 -6.44 8.13 4.99
CA ALA A 92 -5.98 7.51 3.75
C ALA A 92 -6.98 6.47 3.22
N ILE A 93 -7.53 5.59 4.08
CA ILE A 93 -8.51 4.59 3.64
C ILE A 93 -9.83 5.24 3.19
N ARG A 94 -10.32 6.26 3.90
CA ARG A 94 -11.56 6.98 3.55
C ARG A 94 -11.43 7.75 2.24
N ILE A 95 -10.28 8.36 1.95
CA ILE A 95 -10.06 9.02 0.64
C ILE A 95 -10.12 8.01 -0.50
N ILE A 96 -9.51 6.83 -0.30
CA ILE A 96 -9.48 5.78 -1.32
C ILE A 96 -10.87 5.16 -1.50
N ASN A 97 -11.59 4.96 -0.39
CA ASN A 97 -12.89 4.32 -0.30
C ASN A 97 -13.87 5.22 0.48
N PRO A 98 -14.42 6.27 -0.17
CA PRO A 98 -15.25 7.28 0.50
C PRO A 98 -16.61 6.76 0.99
N GLU A 99 -16.99 5.57 0.57
CA GLU A 99 -18.21 4.89 1.03
C GLU A 99 -18.03 4.24 2.41
N ILE A 100 -16.79 4.17 2.94
CA ILE A 100 -16.54 3.58 4.25
C ILE A 100 -16.97 4.54 5.36
N GLU A 101 -17.87 4.08 6.21
CA GLU A 101 -18.26 4.80 7.42
C GLU A 101 -17.28 4.55 8.58
N GLU A 102 -17.27 5.44 9.56
CA GLU A 102 -16.36 5.35 10.73
C GLU A 102 -16.55 4.05 11.52
N LYS A 103 -17.80 3.59 11.68
CA LYS A 103 -18.15 2.35 12.39
C LYS A 103 -17.66 1.09 11.67
N GLU A 104 -17.41 1.18 10.37
CA GLU A 104 -16.98 0.04 9.55
C GLU A 104 -15.48 -0.25 9.69
N LEU A 105 -14.70 0.70 10.23
CA LEU A 105 -13.27 0.52 10.46
C LEU A 105 -12.96 -0.45 11.60
N ASP A 106 -13.93 -0.73 12.48
CA ASP A 106 -13.81 -1.75 13.52
C ASP A 106 -13.66 -3.17 12.91
N ASP A 107 -14.32 -3.44 11.79
CA ASP A 107 -14.27 -4.71 11.03
C ASP A 107 -13.48 -4.56 9.71
N PHE A 108 -12.39 -3.78 9.76
CA PHE A 108 -11.62 -3.33 8.60
C PHE A 108 -11.32 -4.44 7.57
N VAL A 109 -10.92 -5.64 8.00
CA VAL A 109 -10.61 -6.74 7.06
C VAL A 109 -11.82 -7.18 6.25
N VAL A 110 -12.99 -7.28 6.89
CA VAL A 110 -14.22 -7.72 6.23
C VAL A 110 -14.64 -6.68 5.19
N VAL A 111 -14.60 -5.41 5.57
CA VAL A 111 -14.95 -4.28 4.71
C VAL A 111 -14.00 -4.18 3.52
N LEU A 112 -12.69 -4.23 3.76
CA LEU A 112 -11.68 -4.20 2.71
C LEU A 112 -11.81 -5.39 1.75
N SER A 113 -12.18 -6.57 2.26
CA SER A 113 -12.43 -7.75 1.45
C SER A 113 -13.63 -7.57 0.51
N LYS A 114 -14.75 -7.06 1.03
CA LYS A 114 -15.94 -6.73 0.22
C LYS A 114 -15.61 -5.72 -0.88
N ILE A 115 -14.91 -4.65 -0.52
CA ILE A 115 -14.45 -3.63 -1.48
C ILE A 115 -13.57 -4.26 -2.54
N ASN A 116 -12.62 -5.12 -2.16
CA ASN A 116 -11.72 -5.78 -3.11
C ASN A 116 -12.43 -6.78 -4.04
N GLN A 117 -13.50 -7.44 -3.58
CA GLN A 117 -14.33 -8.33 -4.42
C GLN A 117 -15.10 -7.53 -5.46
N ASN A 118 -15.62 -6.37 -5.07
CA ASN A 118 -16.40 -5.49 -5.95
C ASN A 118 -15.52 -4.51 -6.74
N ALA A 119 -14.22 -4.44 -6.42
CA ALA A 119 -13.29 -3.54 -7.08
C ALA A 119 -13.16 -3.93 -8.55
N PRO A 120 -13.54 -3.04 -9.49
CA PRO A 120 -13.55 -3.34 -10.91
C PRO A 120 -12.13 -3.50 -11.48
N LEU A 121 -11.09 -3.16 -10.71
CA LEU A 121 -9.73 -2.99 -11.20
C LEU A 121 -8.68 -3.47 -10.21
N ASP A 122 -7.59 -4.02 -10.75
CA ASP A 122 -6.45 -4.50 -9.96
C ASP A 122 -5.70 -3.39 -9.22
N TYR A 123 -5.73 -2.14 -9.72
CA TYR A 123 -5.10 -1.00 -9.05
C TYR A 123 -5.74 -0.66 -7.71
N TYR A 124 -7.07 -0.80 -7.58
CA TYR A 124 -7.78 -0.64 -6.31
C TYR A 124 -7.38 -1.73 -5.32
N LYS A 125 -7.30 -2.99 -5.78
CA LYS A 125 -6.82 -4.12 -4.97
C LYS A 125 -5.38 -3.92 -4.50
N GLU A 126 -4.50 -3.43 -5.38
CA GLU A 126 -3.12 -3.10 -5.02
C GLU A 126 -3.07 -2.01 -3.94
N LEU A 127 -3.86 -0.94 -4.09
CA LEU A 127 -3.90 0.18 -3.16
C LEU A 127 -4.49 -0.21 -1.81
N ASN A 128 -5.62 -0.90 -1.79
CA ASN A 128 -6.21 -1.45 -0.57
C ASN A 128 -5.25 -2.41 0.15
N GLY A 129 -4.54 -3.25 -0.60
CA GLY A 129 -3.50 -4.09 0.00
C GLY A 129 -2.30 -3.31 0.54
N MET A 130 -2.07 -2.05 0.13
CA MET A 130 -1.04 -1.19 0.71
C MET A 130 -1.55 -0.55 2.00
N ILE A 131 -2.81 -0.11 2.04
CA ILE A 131 -3.46 0.37 3.26
C ILE A 131 -3.57 -0.74 4.32
N PHE A 132 -3.79 -1.98 3.89
CA PHE A 132 -3.70 -3.14 4.78
C PHE A 132 -2.30 -3.30 5.38
N GLU A 133 -1.24 -3.10 4.59
CA GLU A 133 0.14 -3.14 5.09
C GLU A 133 0.41 -2.03 6.11
N MET A 134 -0.18 -0.83 5.95
CA MET A 134 -0.13 0.24 6.96
C MET A 134 -0.78 -0.18 8.28
N ALA A 135 -1.97 -0.80 8.24
CA ALA A 135 -2.64 -1.31 9.44
C ALA A 135 -1.79 -2.37 10.19
N VAL A 136 -1.12 -3.26 9.44
CA VAL A 136 -0.19 -4.24 10.03
C VAL A 136 1.03 -3.56 10.65
N ILE A 137 1.62 -2.55 9.99
CA ILE A 137 2.75 -1.77 10.53
C ILE A 137 2.35 -1.09 11.84
N TYR A 138 1.18 -0.43 11.88
CA TYR A 138 0.64 0.20 13.08
C TYR A 138 0.53 -0.78 14.24
N ASN A 139 -0.10 -1.94 14.00
CA ASN A 139 -0.28 -2.97 15.01
C ASN A 139 1.04 -3.56 15.53
N LEU A 140 2.04 -3.71 14.65
CA LEU A 140 3.39 -4.15 15.04
C LEU A 140 4.11 -3.09 15.87
N LEU A 141 3.95 -1.80 15.55
CA LEU A 141 4.49 -0.69 16.35
C LEU A 141 3.88 -0.66 17.75
N LEU A 142 2.55 -0.79 17.88
CA LEU A 142 1.89 -0.90 19.18
C LEU A 142 2.45 -2.07 20.01
N LYS A 143 2.67 -3.22 19.36
CA LYS A 143 3.23 -4.40 20.01
C LYS A 143 4.67 -4.17 20.51
N ASP A 144 5.51 -3.54 19.69
CA ASP A 144 6.90 -3.22 20.03
C ASP A 144 6.97 -2.16 21.16
N CYS A 145 6.00 -1.23 21.22
CA CYS A 145 6.01 -0.09 22.14
C CYS A 145 5.19 -0.29 23.43
N LYS A 146 4.51 -1.43 23.62
CA LYS A 146 3.62 -1.69 24.77
C LYS A 146 4.25 -1.57 26.17
N TYR A 147 5.57 -1.65 26.27
CA TYR A 147 6.31 -1.49 27.53
C TYR A 147 7.00 -0.12 27.66
N LEU A 148 6.81 0.74 26.65
CA LEU A 148 7.35 2.09 26.57
C LEU A 148 6.26 3.13 26.79
N VAL A 149 5.04 2.87 26.32
CA VAL A 149 3.90 3.77 26.44
C VAL A 149 2.79 3.08 27.23
N GLY A 150 2.27 3.77 28.26
CA GLY A 150 1.31 3.20 29.22
C GLY A 150 -0.11 3.06 28.67
N ASP A 151 -0.58 4.06 27.91
CA ASP A 151 -1.89 4.04 27.27
C ASP A 151 -1.70 4.02 25.76
N LEU A 152 -2.01 2.89 25.12
CA LEU A 152 -1.86 2.70 23.69
C LEU A 152 -3.24 2.61 23.03
N PRO A 153 -3.45 3.25 21.88
CA PRO A 153 -4.73 3.18 21.20
C PRO A 153 -5.05 1.75 20.74
N ARG A 154 -6.34 1.52 20.48
CA ARG A 154 -6.86 0.20 20.06
C ARG A 154 -6.22 -0.23 18.75
N LYS A 155 -5.80 -1.50 18.71
CA LYS A 155 -5.32 -2.16 17.49
C LYS A 155 -6.39 -2.15 16.40
N ILE A 156 -5.95 -2.04 15.16
CA ILE A 156 -6.80 -2.20 13.99
C ILE A 156 -7.07 -3.70 13.81
N ASP A 157 -8.32 -4.11 13.58
CA ASP A 157 -8.57 -5.50 13.25
C ASP A 157 -7.93 -5.84 11.90
N THR A 158 -7.00 -6.78 11.92
CA THR A 158 -6.31 -7.31 10.73
C THR A 158 -6.60 -8.80 10.54
N GLY A 159 -7.60 -9.32 11.25
CA GLY A 159 -8.00 -10.72 11.24
C GLY A 159 -6.83 -11.65 11.60
N PHE A 160 -6.79 -12.82 10.97
CA PHE A 160 -5.76 -13.84 11.23
C PHE A 160 -4.35 -13.49 10.72
N PHE A 161 -4.14 -12.35 10.05
CA PHE A 161 -2.81 -12.00 9.51
C PHE A 161 -1.75 -11.71 10.58
N MET A 162 -2.17 -11.33 11.79
CA MET A 162 -1.27 -11.12 12.93
C MET A 162 -0.64 -12.40 13.48
N ASN A 163 -1.11 -13.59 13.07
CA ASN A 163 -0.56 -14.89 13.50
C ASN A 163 0.70 -15.31 12.71
N LYS A 164 1.10 -14.57 11.67
CA LYS A 164 2.36 -14.83 10.98
C LYS A 164 3.47 -14.02 11.65
N ASN A 165 4.60 -14.66 11.97
CA ASN A 165 5.83 -14.08 12.56
C ASN A 165 6.51 -13.03 11.63
N LEU A 166 5.76 -12.03 11.17
CA LEU A 166 6.22 -10.96 10.31
C LEU A 166 6.91 -9.90 11.17
N THR A 167 8.13 -9.53 10.79
CA THR A 167 8.89 -8.51 11.50
C THR A 167 8.53 -7.11 10.98
N LEU A 168 8.54 -6.12 11.85
CA LEU A 168 8.27 -4.72 11.49
C LEU A 168 9.18 -4.20 10.35
N PRO A 169 10.52 -4.44 10.36
CA PRO A 169 11.37 -4.04 9.23
C PRO A 169 10.96 -4.66 7.90
N PHE A 170 10.54 -5.93 7.91
CA PHE A 170 10.10 -6.61 6.70
C PHE A 170 8.84 -5.95 6.14
N MET A 171 7.86 -5.65 6.99
CA MET A 171 6.60 -5.02 6.59
C MET A 171 6.82 -3.61 6.05
N ILE A 172 7.66 -2.80 6.70
CA ILE A 172 7.99 -1.44 6.23
C ILE A 172 8.68 -1.49 4.86
N LYS A 173 9.68 -2.36 4.70
CA LYS A 173 10.40 -2.52 3.42
C LYS A 173 9.44 -2.93 2.30
N ARG A 174 8.51 -3.85 2.59
CA ARG A 174 7.50 -4.31 1.66
C ARG A 174 6.53 -3.17 1.27
N PHE A 175 6.00 -2.46 2.27
CA PHE A 175 5.14 -1.30 2.09
C PHE A 175 5.81 -0.23 1.21
N ARG A 176 7.02 0.22 1.55
CA ARG A 176 7.74 1.24 0.78
C ARG A 176 8.02 0.82 -0.66
N LYS A 177 8.37 -0.47 -0.86
CA LYS A 177 8.56 -1.02 -2.21
C LYS A 177 7.28 -0.98 -3.03
N LYS A 178 6.14 -1.33 -2.42
CA LYS A 178 4.82 -1.30 -3.04
C LYS A 178 4.38 0.14 -3.33
N TYR A 179 4.54 1.04 -2.37
CA TYR A 179 4.23 2.46 -2.52
C TYR A 179 5.05 3.14 -3.62
N LYS A 180 6.36 2.88 -3.69
CA LYS A 180 7.22 3.39 -4.78
C LYS A 180 6.79 2.87 -6.16
N ARG A 181 6.35 1.61 -6.25
CA ARG A 181 5.81 1.04 -7.50
C ARG A 181 4.49 1.69 -7.88
N MET A 182 3.60 1.90 -6.92
CA MET A 182 2.32 2.59 -7.14
C MET A 182 2.54 4.02 -7.62
N LYS A 183 3.38 4.81 -6.93
CA LYS A 183 3.78 6.15 -7.40
C LYS A 183 4.29 6.13 -8.84
N LYS A 184 5.14 5.16 -9.23
CA LYS A 184 5.62 5.05 -10.62
C LYS A 184 4.53 4.69 -11.63
N LYS A 185 3.60 3.80 -11.28
CA LYS A 185 2.48 3.39 -12.13
C LYS A 185 1.47 4.53 -12.30
N LEU A 186 1.25 5.28 -11.23
CA LEU A 186 0.24 6.34 -11.16
C LEU A 186 0.77 7.73 -11.49
N LYS A 187 2.10 7.86 -11.69
CA LYS A 187 2.69 9.05 -12.31
C LYS A 187 1.93 9.35 -13.62
N ILE A 188 1.25 10.48 -13.57
CA ILE A 188 0.88 11.29 -14.73
C ILE A 188 2.19 11.59 -15.47
#